data_AF-A0A928HU44-F1
#
_entry.id   AF-A0A928HU44-F1
#
_cell.length_a   1.000
_cell.length_b   1.000
_cell.length_c   1.000
_cell.angle_alpha   90.00
_cell.angle_beta   90.00
_cell.angle_gamma   90.00
#
_symmetry.space_group_name_H-M   'P 1'
#
loop_
_entity.id
_entity.type
_entity.pdbx_description
1 polymer ?
#
loop_
_entity_poly.entity_id
_entity_poly.type
_entity_poly.pdbx_seq_one_letter_code
_entity_poly.pdbx_strand_id
1 'polypeptide(L)'
;MKISYMLEREDFYSINQKTLDKYYKEKHKSKTLYIYPHLNAIVTRTPSKRVKQYLYVEYSHNASLIKGFLTKMYTRIYINSFGLLSSSRCRVNGDFSDNSLIYPCNKKIRIFDFESGTVRVVAKSGFCNTGIKKEIEFREKNRASFIPKILSFDDEEYTEKIIDGRPLARIKEGQERYKEAALNLWNSYERDSKDIAISEYAKQLREEFALLIKKCTVKSADLGKAHELEEHLYALLAVSSDMAQVALSHGDLQPGNVWIENNTDNIYIIDWESYGRRSVGYDYAALYRDLRKKDGISRLAKSNAILDVVILYEDLIFKLEELVSLPEDIGSGDFDDYVNTVLREIKNV
;
A
#
# COMPACT_ATOMS: atom_id res chain seq x y z
N MET A 1 3.89 0.66 5.11
CA MET A 1 4.38 -0.24 6.19
C MET A 1 5.58 0.41 6.88
N LYS A 2 5.73 0.27 8.22
CA LYS A 2 6.90 0.81 8.94
C LYS A 2 8.06 -0.19 8.95
N ILE A 3 9.30 0.28 8.98
CA ILE A 3 10.51 -0.56 9.11
C ILE A 3 10.40 -1.52 10.31
N SER A 4 9.83 -1.09 11.44
CA SER A 4 9.64 -1.99 12.60
C SER A 4 8.85 -3.26 12.26
N TYR A 5 7.82 -3.15 11.41
CA TYR A 5 7.05 -4.32 10.94
C TYR A 5 7.75 -5.10 9.83
N MET A 6 8.63 -4.45 9.06
CA MET A 6 9.47 -5.14 8.08
C MET A 6 10.52 -6.01 8.78
N LEU A 7 11.10 -5.52 9.88
CA LEU A 7 12.08 -6.28 10.69
C LEU A 7 11.51 -7.58 11.30
N GLU A 8 10.19 -7.68 11.46
CA GLU A 8 9.52 -8.89 11.96
C GLU A 8 9.33 -9.95 10.86
N ARG A 9 9.40 -9.58 9.58
CA ARG A 9 9.04 -10.44 8.43
C ARG A 9 10.18 -10.71 7.46
N GLU A 10 11.18 -9.83 7.36
CA GLU A 10 12.23 -9.89 6.33
C GLU A 10 13.61 -9.47 6.88
N ASP A 11 14.69 -9.90 6.22
CA ASP A 11 16.03 -9.32 6.44
C ASP A 11 16.11 -7.92 5.82
N PHE A 12 15.40 -7.00 6.45
CA PHE A 12 15.23 -5.63 6.00
C PHE A 12 16.57 -4.94 5.77
N TYR A 13 17.58 -5.17 6.62
CA TYR A 13 18.87 -4.49 6.50
C TYR A 13 19.62 -4.92 5.24
N SER A 14 19.67 -6.23 4.96
CA SER A 14 20.31 -6.76 3.76
C SER A 14 19.58 -6.33 2.49
N ILE A 15 18.24 -6.45 2.47
CA ILE A 15 17.40 -6.02 1.35
C ILE A 15 17.60 -4.53 1.07
N ASN A 16 17.56 -3.69 2.11
CA ASN A 16 17.75 -2.25 1.99
C ASN A 16 19.16 -1.93 1.46
N GLN A 17 20.22 -2.51 2.03
CA GLN A 17 21.59 -2.26 1.56
C GLN A 17 21.77 -2.66 0.09
N LYS A 18 21.30 -3.85 -0.32
CA LYS A 18 21.33 -4.30 -1.73
C LYS A 18 20.58 -3.35 -2.66
N THR A 19 19.41 -2.88 -2.24
CA THR A 19 18.61 -1.91 -3.00
C THR A 19 19.36 -0.60 -3.21
N LEU A 20 19.99 -0.09 -2.14
CA LEU A 20 20.76 1.14 -2.20
C LEU A 20 22.03 1.00 -3.02
N ASP A 21 22.74 -0.12 -2.93
CA ASP A 21 23.94 -0.38 -3.75
C ASP A 21 23.60 -0.53 -5.24
N LYS A 22 22.42 -1.08 -5.56
CA LYS A 22 21.91 -1.15 -6.93
C LYS A 22 21.61 0.24 -7.49
N TYR A 23 21.01 1.10 -6.68
CA TYR A 23 20.60 2.45 -7.08
C TYR A 23 21.76 3.45 -7.09
N TYR A 24 22.53 3.53 -6.00
CA TYR A 24 23.69 4.41 -5.86
C TYR A 24 24.97 3.72 -6.36
N LYS A 25 25.35 3.98 -7.62
CA LYS A 25 26.51 3.36 -8.29
C LYS A 25 27.79 4.20 -8.27
N GLU A 26 27.74 5.42 -7.75
CA GLU A 26 28.87 6.36 -7.75
C GLU A 26 29.93 5.99 -6.69
N LYS A 27 30.97 5.28 -7.12
CA LYS A 27 32.00 4.75 -6.21
C LYS A 27 32.85 5.81 -5.49
N HIS A 28 32.85 7.07 -5.95
CA HIS A 28 33.75 8.11 -5.45
C HIS A 28 33.17 8.97 -4.31
N LYS A 29 31.86 8.88 -4.05
CA LYS A 29 31.19 9.53 -2.92
C LYS A 29 30.55 8.45 -2.06
N SER A 30 30.79 8.48 -0.75
CA SER A 30 30.14 7.54 0.18
C SER A 30 29.61 8.30 1.39
N LYS A 31 28.36 8.03 1.76
CA LYS A 31 27.76 8.53 3.00
C LYS A 31 27.22 7.40 3.86
N THR A 32 27.36 7.59 5.17
CA THR A 32 26.75 6.72 6.18
C THR A 32 25.39 7.29 6.56
N LEU A 33 24.37 6.44 6.52
CA LEU A 33 23.00 6.76 6.91
C LEU A 33 22.61 5.96 8.16
N TYR A 34 21.61 6.47 8.86
CA TYR A 34 21.14 5.95 10.15
C TYR A 34 19.69 5.53 10.02
N ILE A 35 19.40 4.29 10.42
CA ILE A 35 18.08 3.67 10.28
C ILE A 35 17.33 3.81 11.60
N TYR A 36 16.14 4.42 11.54
CA TYR A 36 15.25 4.61 12.68
C TYR A 36 13.93 3.87 12.46
N PRO A 37 13.81 2.59 12.91
CA PRO A 37 12.68 1.74 12.57
C PRO A 37 11.30 2.31 12.93
N HIS A 38 11.19 2.90 14.12
CA HIS A 38 9.93 3.46 14.62
C HIS A 38 9.55 4.78 13.94
N LEU A 39 10.54 5.51 13.42
CA LEU A 39 10.34 6.74 12.63
C LEU A 39 10.14 6.46 11.13
N ASN A 40 10.24 5.20 10.72
CA ASN A 40 10.22 4.79 9.32
C ASN A 40 11.17 5.62 8.44
N ALA A 41 12.34 5.96 8.97
CA ALA A 41 13.22 6.96 8.37
C ALA A 41 14.66 6.45 8.31
N ILE A 42 15.29 6.67 7.17
CA ILE A 42 16.73 6.51 6.98
C ILE A 42 17.28 7.85 6.52
N VAL A 43 18.17 8.44 7.31
CA VAL A 43 18.64 9.82 7.15
C VAL A 43 20.14 9.93 7.42
N THR A 44 20.74 11.06 7.05
CA THR A 44 22.12 11.37 7.44
C THR A 44 22.25 11.61 8.95
N ARG A 45 23.48 11.78 9.44
CA ARG A 45 23.75 12.09 10.86
C ARG A 45 23.07 13.39 11.30
N THR A 46 22.95 14.35 10.39
CA THR A 46 22.48 15.71 10.62
C THR A 46 21.44 16.10 9.57
N PRO A 47 20.23 15.51 9.61
CA PRO A 47 19.21 15.83 8.62
C PRO A 47 18.81 17.31 8.70
N SER A 48 18.47 17.86 7.55
CA SER A 48 18.05 19.26 7.39
C SER A 48 16.77 19.56 8.17
N LYS A 49 16.46 20.85 8.32
CA LYS A 49 15.19 21.31 8.91
C LYS A 49 13.97 20.80 8.12
N ARG A 50 14.07 20.69 6.79
CA ARG A 50 12.98 20.21 5.92
C ARG A 50 12.66 18.75 6.20
N VAL A 51 13.67 17.88 6.26
CA VAL A 51 13.52 16.46 6.62
C VAL A 51 12.92 16.32 8.02
N LYS A 52 13.42 17.09 8.99
CA LYS A 52 12.89 17.11 10.37
C LYS A 52 11.43 17.53 10.40
N GLN A 53 11.06 18.59 9.69
CA GLN A 53 9.68 19.10 9.65
C GLN A 53 8.73 18.09 9.01
N TYR A 54 9.13 17.46 7.89
CA TYR A 54 8.36 16.38 7.27
C TYR A 54 8.10 15.24 8.27
N LEU A 55 9.15 14.75 8.93
CA LEU A 55 9.00 13.70 9.95
C LEU A 55 8.22 14.16 11.19
N TYR A 56 8.31 15.44 11.57
CA TYR A 56 7.49 15.96 12.66
C TYR A 56 6.01 15.96 12.30
N VAL A 57 5.63 16.45 11.10
CA VAL A 57 4.24 16.46 10.64
C VAL A 57 3.69 15.03 10.52
N GLU A 58 4.50 14.13 9.96
CA GLU A 58 4.19 12.71 9.82
C GLU A 58 3.82 12.06 11.16
N TYR A 59 4.52 12.42 12.24
CA TYR A 59 4.35 11.85 13.58
C TYR A 59 3.52 12.70 14.54
N SER A 60 3.28 13.98 14.24
CA SER A 60 2.60 14.92 15.14
C SER A 60 1.09 14.79 15.07
N HIS A 61 0.51 13.59 15.20
CA HIS A 61 -0.93 13.43 15.15
C HIS A 61 -1.49 12.33 16.05
N ASN A 62 -2.69 12.61 16.57
CA ASN A 62 -3.66 11.68 17.15
C ASN A 62 -3.24 10.96 18.42
N ALA A 63 -3.25 11.78 19.46
CA ALA A 63 -2.97 11.42 20.81
C ALA A 63 -3.61 12.49 21.70
N SER A 64 -3.96 12.17 22.95
CA SER A 64 -4.25 13.21 23.95
C SER A 64 -3.13 14.27 23.91
N LEU A 65 -3.40 15.52 24.35
CA LEU A 65 -2.39 16.60 24.36
C LEU A 65 -1.02 16.10 24.85
N ILE A 66 -1.03 15.24 25.87
CA ILE A 66 0.11 14.54 26.43
C ILE A 66 0.78 13.61 25.41
N LYS A 67 0.07 12.63 24.84
CA LYS A 67 0.68 11.68 23.90
C LYS A 67 1.14 12.41 22.62
N GLY A 68 0.50 13.50 22.19
CA GLY A 68 0.95 14.31 21.06
C GLY A 68 2.23 15.07 21.37
N PHE A 69 2.34 15.62 22.58
CA PHE A 69 3.57 16.21 23.10
C PHE A 69 4.69 15.16 23.22
N LEU A 70 4.41 13.99 23.77
CA LEU A 70 5.36 12.89 23.90
C LEU A 70 5.84 12.38 22.53
N THR A 71 4.96 12.26 21.53
CA THR A 71 5.37 11.87 20.19
C THR A 71 6.27 12.94 19.54
N LYS A 72 5.96 14.23 19.72
CA LYS A 72 6.85 15.32 19.27
C LYS A 72 8.22 15.27 19.96
N MET A 73 8.24 15.09 21.29
CA MET A 73 9.49 14.92 22.04
C MET A 73 10.27 13.70 21.57
N TYR A 74 9.60 12.56 21.42
CA TYR A 74 10.19 11.31 20.95
C TYR A 74 10.85 11.49 19.58
N THR A 75 10.11 12.01 18.60
CA THR A 75 10.65 12.26 17.25
C THR A 75 11.79 13.27 17.28
N ARG A 76 11.72 14.29 18.14
CA ARG A 76 12.80 15.27 18.33
C ARG A 76 14.05 14.64 18.94
N ILE A 77 13.91 13.80 19.97
CA ILE A 77 15.03 13.10 20.61
C ILE A 77 15.70 12.16 19.62
N TYR A 78 14.92 11.33 18.91
CA TYR A 78 15.44 10.36 17.95
C TYR A 78 16.20 11.04 16.81
N ILE A 79 15.60 12.03 16.14
CA ILE A 79 16.22 12.67 14.97
C ILE A 79 17.42 13.55 15.38
N ASN A 80 17.45 14.10 16.59
CA ASN A 80 18.59 14.86 17.11
C ASN A 80 19.57 13.98 17.92
N SER A 81 19.42 12.66 17.90
CA SER A 81 20.35 11.74 18.56
C SER A 81 21.69 11.58 17.83
N PHE A 82 21.83 12.19 16.65
CA PHE A 82 23.01 12.06 15.78
C PHE A 82 23.38 10.59 15.49
N GLY A 83 22.38 9.71 15.43
CA GLY A 83 22.56 8.28 15.18
C GLY A 83 22.76 7.43 16.43
N LEU A 84 22.70 7.99 17.64
CA LEU A 84 22.83 7.19 18.87
C LEU A 84 21.63 6.27 19.11
N LEU A 85 20.44 6.68 18.67
CA LEU A 85 19.20 5.90 18.81
C LEU A 85 18.79 5.16 17.53
N SER A 86 19.69 5.08 16.54
CA SER A 86 19.45 4.29 15.33
C SER A 86 19.62 2.80 15.63
N SER A 87 18.79 1.94 15.04
CA SER A 87 18.93 0.50 15.21
C SER A 87 20.11 -0.08 14.43
N SER A 88 20.45 0.56 13.31
CA SER A 88 21.54 0.14 12.43
C SER A 88 22.00 1.30 11.55
N ARG A 89 23.06 1.06 10.78
CA ARG A 89 23.63 2.00 9.81
C ARG A 89 23.71 1.32 8.45
N CYS A 90 23.54 2.08 7.39
CA CYS A 90 23.78 1.64 6.02
C CYS A 90 24.68 2.63 5.28
N ARG A 91 25.23 2.23 4.15
CA ARG A 91 26.10 3.07 3.32
C ARG A 91 25.47 3.27 1.95
N VAL A 92 25.57 4.48 1.43
CA VAL A 92 25.21 4.81 0.04
C VAL A 92 26.45 5.29 -0.69
N ASN A 93 26.69 4.75 -1.89
CA ASN A 93 27.80 5.14 -2.76
C ASN A 93 27.30 6.12 -3.82
N GLY A 94 27.02 7.36 -3.40
CA GLY A 94 26.62 8.44 -4.29
C GLY A 94 26.18 9.69 -3.57
N ASP A 95 25.60 10.62 -4.32
CA ASP A 95 25.16 11.90 -3.79
C ASP A 95 23.88 11.73 -2.96
N PHE A 96 24.05 11.76 -1.64
CA PHE A 96 22.96 11.78 -0.68
C PHE A 96 23.12 13.01 0.22
N SER A 97 22.16 13.93 0.14
CA SER A 97 22.24 15.21 0.86
C SER A 97 21.59 15.12 2.24
N ASP A 98 21.86 16.11 3.09
CA ASP A 98 21.13 16.26 4.36
C ASP A 98 19.68 16.72 4.12
N ASN A 99 19.33 17.11 2.90
CA ASN A 99 17.98 17.39 2.43
C ASN A 99 17.25 16.13 1.93
N SER A 100 17.83 14.94 2.07
CA SER A 100 17.23 13.69 1.62
C SER A 100 16.71 12.80 2.76
N LEU A 101 15.67 12.03 2.46
CA LEU A 101 15.07 11.04 3.36
C LEU A 101 14.76 9.78 2.55
N ILE A 102 15.23 8.62 3.01
CA ILE A 102 14.75 7.34 2.48
C ILE A 102 13.65 6.84 3.40
N TYR A 103 12.49 6.58 2.80
CA TYR A 103 11.28 6.10 3.44
C TYR A 103 10.93 4.74 2.83
N PRO A 104 11.31 3.63 3.48
CA PRO A 104 11.01 2.30 2.98
C PRO A 104 9.50 2.01 3.02
N CYS A 105 9.00 1.39 1.95
CA CYS A 105 7.64 0.85 1.83
C CYS A 105 7.70 -0.68 1.71
N ASN A 106 6.59 -1.34 1.38
CA ASN A 106 6.54 -2.81 1.30
C ASN A 106 7.45 -3.36 0.18
N LYS A 107 7.13 -3.07 -1.08
CA LYS A 107 7.84 -3.60 -2.28
C LYS A 107 8.80 -2.59 -2.93
N LYS A 108 8.80 -1.35 -2.44
CA LYS A 108 9.56 -0.21 -2.98
C LYS A 108 10.15 0.64 -1.88
N ILE A 109 11.14 1.46 -2.20
CA ILE A 109 11.64 2.53 -1.33
C ILE A 109 11.33 3.88 -1.95
N ARG A 110 10.97 4.87 -1.14
CA ARG A 110 10.82 6.26 -1.57
C ARG A 110 12.02 7.07 -1.11
N ILE A 111 12.71 7.72 -2.03
CA ILE A 111 13.85 8.59 -1.77
C ILE A 111 13.38 10.02 -2.02
N PHE A 112 13.08 10.72 -0.93
CA PHE A 112 12.70 12.12 -0.95
C PHE A 112 13.94 12.99 -1.08
N ASP A 113 13.87 13.97 -1.99
CA ASP A 113 14.80 15.07 -2.07
C ASP A 113 14.03 16.38 -1.86
N PHE A 114 14.13 16.92 -0.64
CA PHE A 114 13.45 18.15 -0.26
C PHE A 114 14.12 19.41 -0.85
N GLU A 115 15.28 19.29 -1.49
CA GLU A 115 15.92 20.40 -2.21
C GLU A 115 15.27 20.61 -3.57
N SER A 116 15.14 19.53 -4.36
CA SER A 116 14.42 19.56 -5.65
C SER A 116 12.90 19.48 -5.53
N GLY A 117 12.37 19.10 -4.36
CA GLY A 117 10.92 18.92 -4.15
C GLY A 117 10.37 17.67 -4.85
N THR A 118 11.22 16.67 -5.07
CA THR A 118 10.86 15.43 -5.76
C THR A 118 11.02 14.21 -4.87
N VAL A 119 10.31 13.15 -5.22
CA VAL A 119 10.48 11.84 -4.62
C VAL A 119 10.71 10.83 -5.73
N ARG A 120 11.75 10.01 -5.58
CA ARG A 120 12.00 8.88 -6.45
C ARG A 120 11.53 7.60 -5.78
N VAL A 121 10.81 6.78 -6.52
CA VAL A 121 10.29 5.50 -6.06
C VAL A 121 11.04 4.40 -6.78
N VAL A 122 11.73 3.54 -6.02
CA VAL A 122 12.65 2.52 -6.54
C VAL A 122 12.21 1.15 -6.07
N ALA A 123 12.20 0.15 -6.96
CA ALA A 123 11.90 -1.24 -6.63
C ALA A 123 12.89 -1.78 -5.60
N LYS A 124 12.40 -2.48 -4.56
CA LYS A 124 13.28 -3.20 -3.64
C LYS A 124 13.95 -4.38 -4.33
N SER A 125 15.23 -4.59 -4.03
CA SER A 125 15.95 -5.77 -4.49
C SER A 125 15.37 -7.05 -3.89
N GLY A 126 15.17 -8.07 -4.74
CA GLY A 126 14.55 -9.34 -4.35
C GLY A 126 13.02 -9.34 -4.43
N PHE A 127 12.38 -8.19 -4.68
CA PHE A 127 10.93 -8.09 -4.86
C PHE A 127 10.58 -8.00 -6.35
N CYS A 128 9.38 -8.47 -6.70
CA CYS A 128 8.87 -8.35 -8.06
C CYS A 128 8.57 -6.88 -8.40
N ASN A 129 9.01 -6.40 -9.58
CA ASN A 129 8.78 -5.02 -10.02
C ASN A 129 7.42 -4.80 -10.73
N THR A 130 6.57 -5.82 -10.81
CA THR A 130 5.24 -5.71 -11.45
C THR A 130 4.40 -4.57 -10.88
N GLY A 131 4.48 -4.30 -9.58
CA GLY A 131 3.73 -3.19 -8.96
C GLY A 131 4.12 -1.81 -9.49
N ILE A 132 5.43 -1.54 -9.62
CA ILE A 132 5.93 -0.28 -10.22
C ILE A 132 5.53 -0.19 -11.69
N LYS A 133 5.67 -1.28 -12.45
CA LYS A 133 5.27 -1.31 -13.87
C LYS A 133 3.78 -1.05 -14.06
N LYS A 134 2.93 -1.67 -13.25
CA LYS A 134 1.48 -1.42 -13.23
C LYS A 134 1.18 0.04 -12.93
N GLU A 135 1.82 0.60 -11.90
CA GLU A 135 1.61 2.00 -11.52
C GLU A 135 2.02 2.97 -12.65
N ILE A 136 3.17 2.75 -13.28
CA ILE A 136 3.62 3.54 -14.45
C ILE A 136 2.64 3.40 -15.60
N GLU A 137 2.27 2.17 -15.99
CA GLU A 137 1.34 1.92 -17.09
C GLU A 137 0.01 2.64 -16.88
N PHE A 138 -0.54 2.56 -15.67
CA PHE A 138 -1.79 3.23 -15.34
C PHE A 138 -1.63 4.75 -15.43
N ARG A 139 -0.61 5.33 -14.79
CA ARG A 139 -0.46 6.79 -14.70
C ARG A 139 -0.02 7.45 -16.00
N GLU A 140 0.59 6.70 -16.91
CA GLU A 140 0.91 7.19 -18.26
C GLU A 140 -0.35 7.25 -19.14
N LYS A 141 -1.24 6.27 -19.01
CA LYS A 141 -2.51 6.20 -19.76
C LYS A 141 -3.59 7.12 -19.18
N ASN A 142 -3.54 7.44 -17.88
CA ASN A 142 -4.59 8.14 -17.16
C ASN A 142 -4.06 9.46 -16.57
N ARG A 143 -4.65 10.60 -16.94
CA ARG A 143 -4.15 11.95 -16.57
C ARG A 143 -5.16 12.80 -15.79
N ALA A 144 -6.02 12.17 -15.01
CA ALA A 144 -6.94 12.90 -14.14
C ALA A 144 -6.18 13.75 -13.11
N SER A 145 -6.75 14.88 -12.71
CA SER A 145 -6.11 15.83 -11.78
C SER A 145 -5.78 15.24 -10.41
N PHE A 146 -6.57 14.24 -9.96
CA PHE A 146 -6.35 13.54 -8.70
C PHE A 146 -5.31 12.40 -8.80
N ILE A 147 -4.80 12.09 -9.99
CA ILE A 147 -3.74 11.10 -10.20
C ILE A 147 -2.41 11.86 -10.26
N PRO A 148 -1.45 11.60 -9.36
CA PRO A 148 -0.18 12.31 -9.40
C PRO A 148 0.56 12.06 -10.72
N LYS A 149 1.19 13.09 -11.26
CA LYS A 149 1.93 12.98 -12.51
C LYS A 149 3.32 12.38 -12.29
N ILE A 150 3.71 11.43 -13.12
CA ILE A 150 5.08 10.94 -13.22
C ILE A 150 5.92 11.96 -14.01
N LEU A 151 7.06 12.36 -13.47
CA LEU A 151 8.00 13.28 -14.12
C LEU A 151 8.98 12.55 -15.03
N SER A 152 9.46 11.39 -14.60
CA SER A 152 10.34 10.50 -15.36
C SER A 152 10.22 9.08 -14.80
N PHE A 153 10.49 8.06 -15.62
CA PHE A 153 10.46 6.66 -15.20
C PHE A 153 11.34 5.76 -16.07
N ASP A 154 11.62 4.57 -15.55
CA ASP A 154 12.13 3.41 -16.28
C ASP A 154 11.42 2.13 -15.77
N ASP A 155 11.97 0.95 -16.05
CA ASP A 155 11.37 -0.34 -15.67
C ASP A 155 11.41 -0.66 -14.17
N GLU A 156 12.20 0.07 -13.37
CA GLU A 156 12.48 -0.21 -11.97
C GLU A 156 12.28 1.00 -11.04
N GLU A 157 12.14 2.20 -11.59
CA GLU A 157 11.91 3.42 -10.84
C GLU A 157 11.05 4.46 -11.56
N TYR A 158 10.47 5.37 -10.78
CA TYR A 158 9.88 6.60 -11.29
C TYR A 158 10.13 7.77 -10.33
N THR A 159 10.05 8.99 -10.85
CA THR A 159 10.16 10.24 -10.07
C THR A 159 8.87 11.04 -10.18
N GLU A 160 8.43 11.61 -9.07
CA GLU A 160 7.26 12.48 -8.99
C GLU A 160 7.52 13.67 -8.05
N LYS A 161 6.60 14.64 -8.02
CA LYS A 161 6.65 15.73 -7.04
C LYS A 161 6.27 15.23 -5.66
N ILE A 162 6.91 15.78 -4.62
CA ILE A 162 6.44 15.58 -3.25
C ILE A 162 5.06 16.23 -3.12
N ILE A 163 4.08 15.45 -2.69
CA ILE A 163 2.76 15.97 -2.28
C ILE A 163 2.93 16.54 -0.88
N ASP A 164 2.84 17.86 -0.75
CA ASP A 164 2.80 18.53 0.56
C ASP A 164 1.41 18.36 1.16
N GLY A 165 1.16 17.22 1.78
CA GLY A 165 -0.15 16.86 2.30
C GLY A 165 -0.07 15.81 3.39
N ARG A 166 -1.22 15.19 3.68
CA ARG A 166 -1.31 14.08 4.62
C ARG A 166 -2.33 13.04 4.14
N PRO A 167 -2.09 11.74 4.46
CA PRO A 167 -3.06 10.70 4.13
C PRO A 167 -4.36 10.89 4.93
N LEU A 168 -5.48 10.59 4.30
CA LEU A 168 -6.84 10.68 4.86
C LEU A 168 -7.00 9.83 6.12
N ALA A 169 -6.28 8.72 6.23
CA ALA A 169 -6.19 7.89 7.43
C ALA A 169 -5.77 8.67 8.70
N ARG A 170 -5.18 9.87 8.54
CA ARG A 170 -4.70 10.71 9.65
C ARG A 170 -5.54 11.97 9.87
N ILE A 171 -6.53 12.23 9.03
CA ILE A 171 -7.47 13.33 9.16
C ILE A 171 -8.67 12.85 9.97
N LYS A 172 -9.06 13.60 11.01
CA LYS A 172 -10.26 13.32 11.81
C LYS A 172 -11.41 14.25 11.45
N GLU A 173 -11.14 15.54 11.50
CA GLU A 173 -12.12 16.56 11.15
C GLU A 173 -12.36 16.56 9.64
N GLY A 174 -13.62 16.44 9.23
CA GLY A 174 -13.99 16.35 7.82
C GLY A 174 -13.60 15.05 7.12
N GLN A 175 -13.19 14.00 7.86
CA GLN A 175 -12.75 12.74 7.25
C GLN A 175 -13.81 12.15 6.31
N GLU A 176 -15.07 12.10 6.73
CA GLU A 176 -16.17 11.57 5.89
C GLU A 176 -16.39 12.42 4.63
N ARG A 177 -16.32 13.75 4.74
CA ARG A 177 -16.38 14.65 3.57
C ARG A 177 -15.27 14.35 2.56
N TYR A 178 -14.05 14.08 3.04
CA TYR A 178 -12.94 13.73 2.16
C TYR A 178 -13.06 12.33 1.56
N LYS A 179 -13.59 11.34 2.30
CA LYS A 179 -13.91 10.02 1.72
C LYS A 179 -14.93 10.16 0.61
N GLU A 180 -15.98 10.95 0.83
CA GLU A 180 -17.05 11.18 -0.15
C GLU A 180 -16.49 11.89 -1.39
N ALA A 181 -15.72 12.97 -1.19
CA ALA A 181 -15.08 13.69 -2.29
C ALA A 181 -14.11 12.80 -3.09
N ALA A 182 -13.31 11.97 -2.42
CA ALA A 182 -12.39 11.03 -3.08
C ALA A 182 -13.15 9.97 -3.89
N LEU A 183 -14.20 9.39 -3.31
CA LEU A 183 -15.03 8.41 -4.01
C LEU A 183 -15.78 9.03 -5.19
N ASN A 184 -16.29 10.25 -5.04
CA ASN A 184 -16.98 10.98 -6.12
C ASN A 184 -16.01 11.34 -7.24
N LEU A 185 -14.81 11.81 -6.94
CA LEU A 185 -13.75 12.03 -7.93
C LEU A 185 -13.44 10.73 -8.69
N TRP A 186 -13.26 9.63 -7.95
CA TRP A 186 -13.00 8.33 -8.55
C TRP A 186 -14.17 7.81 -9.39
N ASN A 187 -15.40 8.02 -8.94
CA ASN A 187 -16.61 7.60 -9.64
C ASN A 187 -16.92 8.46 -10.87
N SER A 188 -16.53 9.73 -10.85
CA SER A 188 -16.64 10.64 -11.99
C SER A 188 -15.61 10.37 -13.08
N TYR A 189 -14.55 9.60 -12.76
CA TYR A 189 -13.58 9.18 -13.75
C TYR A 189 -14.25 8.23 -14.74
N GLU A 190 -14.10 8.51 -16.04
CA GLU A 190 -14.68 7.70 -17.10
C GLU A 190 -14.05 6.30 -17.06
N ARG A 191 -14.86 5.31 -16.71
CA ARG A 191 -14.43 3.92 -16.52
C ARG A 191 -15.44 3.02 -17.21
N ASP A 192 -14.96 2.23 -18.17
CA ASP A 192 -15.78 1.23 -18.85
C ASP A 192 -16.35 0.22 -17.85
N SER A 193 -17.63 0.39 -17.51
CA SER A 193 -18.41 -0.58 -16.73
C SER A 193 -19.07 -1.59 -17.65
N LYS A 194 -19.14 -2.84 -17.22
CA LYS A 194 -19.88 -3.91 -17.88
C LYS A 194 -20.74 -4.63 -16.85
N ASP A 195 -21.99 -4.88 -17.19
CA ASP A 195 -22.83 -5.77 -16.42
C ASP A 195 -22.54 -7.21 -16.83
N ILE A 196 -22.23 -8.05 -15.86
CA ILE A 196 -21.91 -9.46 -16.04
C ILE A 196 -22.74 -10.30 -15.07
N ALA A 197 -23.19 -11.48 -15.48
CA ALA A 197 -23.87 -12.39 -14.57
C ALA A 197 -22.91 -12.79 -13.43
N ILE A 198 -23.36 -12.75 -12.18
CA ILE A 198 -22.51 -13.07 -11.02
C ILE A 198 -21.91 -14.48 -11.14
N SER A 199 -22.69 -15.45 -11.63
CA SER A 199 -22.22 -16.81 -11.87
C SER A 199 -21.13 -16.91 -12.95
N GLU A 200 -21.15 -16.03 -13.97
CA GLU A 200 -20.08 -15.93 -14.95
C GLU A 200 -18.84 -15.24 -14.35
N TYR A 201 -19.05 -14.17 -13.59
CA TYR A 201 -17.95 -13.46 -12.94
C TYR A 201 -17.22 -14.34 -11.92
N ALA A 202 -17.95 -15.15 -11.15
CA ALA A 202 -17.37 -16.12 -10.22
C ALA A 202 -16.47 -17.15 -10.93
N LYS A 203 -16.80 -17.57 -12.17
CA LYS A 203 -15.92 -18.44 -12.96
C LYS A 203 -14.62 -17.75 -13.34
N GLN A 204 -14.68 -16.47 -13.71
CA GLN A 204 -13.48 -15.68 -14.02
C GLN A 204 -12.58 -15.54 -12.78
N LEU A 205 -13.17 -15.26 -11.61
CA LEU A 205 -12.43 -15.19 -10.34
C LEU A 205 -11.79 -16.54 -9.98
N ARG A 206 -12.49 -17.66 -10.20
CA ARG A 206 -11.96 -19.02 -10.02
C ARG A 206 -10.75 -19.30 -10.92
N GLU A 207 -10.84 -18.90 -12.19
CA GLU A 207 -9.73 -19.05 -13.14
C GLU A 207 -8.52 -18.22 -12.69
N GLU A 208 -8.75 -16.98 -12.26
CA GLU A 208 -7.70 -16.10 -11.72
C GLU A 208 -7.06 -16.70 -10.46
N PHE A 209 -7.87 -17.20 -9.52
CA PHE A 209 -7.39 -17.91 -8.33
C PHE A 209 -6.50 -19.08 -8.71
N ALA A 210 -6.95 -19.95 -9.62
CA ALA A 210 -6.20 -21.12 -10.06
C ALA A 210 -4.87 -20.75 -10.72
N LEU A 211 -4.83 -19.63 -11.47
CA LEU A 211 -3.58 -19.12 -12.06
C LEU A 211 -2.62 -18.60 -10.99
N LEU A 212 -3.11 -17.91 -9.96
CA LEU A 212 -2.30 -17.41 -8.86
C LEU A 212 -1.77 -18.54 -7.96
N ILE A 213 -2.58 -19.54 -7.65
CA ILE A 213 -2.14 -20.73 -6.91
C ILE A 213 -0.99 -21.43 -7.65
N LYS A 214 -1.08 -21.59 -8.97
CA LYS A 214 0.02 -22.17 -9.77
C LYS A 214 1.32 -21.36 -9.72
N LYS A 215 1.22 -20.04 -9.51
CA LYS A 215 2.37 -19.14 -9.38
C LYS A 215 2.88 -19.03 -7.94
N CYS A 216 2.11 -19.48 -6.96
CA CYS A 216 2.46 -19.36 -5.56
C CYS A 216 3.60 -20.32 -5.22
N THR A 217 4.73 -19.74 -4.84
CA THR A 217 5.93 -20.48 -4.39
C THR A 217 6.09 -20.46 -2.88
N VAL A 218 5.18 -19.79 -2.18
CA VAL A 218 5.21 -19.61 -0.71
C VAL A 218 4.80 -20.91 -0.04
N LYS A 219 5.73 -21.54 0.70
CA LYS A 219 5.50 -22.88 1.26
C LYS A 219 4.77 -22.85 2.59
N SER A 220 4.90 -21.76 3.33
CA SER A 220 4.31 -21.60 4.66
C SER A 220 2.82 -21.26 4.63
N ALA A 221 2.27 -20.80 3.50
CA ALA A 221 0.86 -20.45 3.39
C ALA A 221 -0.06 -21.69 3.37
N ASP A 222 -1.20 -21.62 4.07
CA ASP A 222 -2.20 -22.69 4.09
C ASP A 222 -3.09 -22.63 2.84
N LEU A 223 -2.53 -23.09 1.71
CA LEU A 223 -3.26 -23.12 0.43
C LEU A 223 -4.47 -24.07 0.46
N GLY A 224 -4.49 -25.05 1.37
CA GLY A 224 -5.62 -25.96 1.56
C GLY A 224 -6.86 -25.21 2.04
N LYS A 225 -6.71 -24.38 3.08
CA LYS A 225 -7.79 -23.49 3.54
C LYS A 225 -8.15 -22.41 2.54
N ALA A 226 -7.17 -21.91 1.77
CA ALA A 226 -7.47 -20.95 0.70
C ALA A 226 -8.39 -21.59 -0.35
N HIS A 227 -8.13 -22.84 -0.75
CA HIS A 227 -9.01 -23.61 -1.62
C HIS A 227 -10.39 -23.87 -0.99
N GLU A 228 -10.46 -24.22 0.29
CA GLU A 228 -11.73 -24.39 1.01
C GLU A 228 -12.58 -23.11 0.97
N LEU A 229 -11.97 -21.97 1.24
CA LEU A 229 -12.64 -20.67 1.19
C LEU A 229 -13.09 -20.32 -0.22
N GLU A 230 -12.21 -20.55 -1.21
CA GLU A 230 -12.54 -20.31 -2.62
C GLU A 230 -13.75 -21.14 -3.06
N GLU A 231 -13.77 -22.44 -2.75
CA GLU A 231 -14.86 -23.32 -3.15
C GLU A 231 -16.17 -22.89 -2.48
N HIS A 232 -16.10 -22.46 -1.23
CA HIS A 232 -17.26 -21.92 -0.52
C HIS A 232 -17.80 -20.65 -1.18
N LEU A 233 -16.94 -19.66 -1.43
CA LEU A 233 -17.33 -18.40 -2.08
C LEU A 233 -17.89 -18.63 -3.49
N TYR A 234 -17.24 -19.48 -4.28
CA TYR A 234 -17.71 -19.81 -5.62
C TYR A 234 -19.08 -20.50 -5.58
N ALA A 235 -19.30 -21.47 -4.69
CA ALA A 235 -20.57 -22.19 -4.60
C ALA A 235 -21.75 -21.25 -4.31
N LEU A 236 -21.55 -20.25 -3.44
CA LEU A 236 -22.56 -19.23 -3.14
C LEU A 236 -22.91 -18.36 -4.36
N LEU A 237 -21.92 -18.06 -5.21
CA LEU A 237 -22.08 -17.17 -6.36
C LEU A 237 -22.50 -17.90 -7.65
N ALA A 238 -22.13 -19.17 -7.80
CA ALA A 238 -22.33 -19.95 -9.02
C ALA A 238 -23.81 -20.21 -9.33
N VAL A 239 -24.67 -20.19 -8.30
CA VAL A 239 -26.13 -20.36 -8.43
C VAL A 239 -26.89 -19.03 -8.54
N SER A 240 -26.20 -17.89 -8.42
CA SER A 240 -26.83 -16.58 -8.47
C SER A 240 -27.28 -16.23 -9.89
N SER A 241 -28.51 -15.70 -9.98
CA SER A 241 -29.07 -15.10 -11.20
C SER A 241 -28.87 -13.59 -11.28
N ASP A 242 -28.24 -12.99 -10.27
CA ASP A 242 -28.03 -11.54 -10.20
C ASP A 242 -26.90 -11.10 -11.14
N MET A 243 -26.87 -9.80 -11.41
CA MET A 243 -25.84 -9.16 -12.21
C MET A 243 -24.88 -8.37 -11.31
N ALA A 244 -23.59 -8.43 -11.59
CA ALA A 244 -22.59 -7.54 -11.04
C ALA A 244 -22.19 -6.50 -12.10
N GLN A 245 -22.15 -5.24 -11.69
CA GLN A 245 -21.50 -4.21 -12.50
C GLN A 245 -20.00 -4.22 -12.18
N VAL A 246 -19.18 -4.53 -13.19
CA VAL A 246 -17.72 -4.61 -13.08
C VAL A 246 -17.08 -3.47 -13.87
N ALA A 247 -16.27 -2.67 -13.20
CA ALA A 247 -15.59 -1.52 -13.76
C ALA A 247 -14.10 -1.49 -13.35
N LEU A 248 -13.36 -0.51 -13.86
CA LEU A 248 -12.00 -0.24 -13.41
C LEU A 248 -12.01 0.17 -11.93
N SER A 249 -11.22 -0.51 -11.12
CA SER A 249 -11.08 -0.30 -9.67
C SER A 249 -9.63 0.07 -9.33
N HIS A 250 -9.46 0.91 -8.32
CA HIS A 250 -8.14 1.21 -7.74
C HIS A 250 -7.55 -0.05 -7.09
N GLY A 251 -8.39 -0.90 -6.50
CA GLY A 251 -8.00 -2.19 -5.91
C GLY A 251 -7.48 -2.10 -4.49
N ASP A 252 -7.05 -0.91 -4.07
CA ASP A 252 -6.69 -0.62 -2.68
C ASP A 252 -7.08 0.80 -2.25
N LEU A 253 -8.33 1.23 -2.52
CA LEU A 253 -8.81 2.59 -2.18
C LEU A 253 -9.08 2.75 -0.68
N GLN A 254 -8.09 2.47 0.16
CA GLN A 254 -8.14 2.69 1.59
C GLN A 254 -7.76 4.14 1.94
N PRO A 255 -8.16 4.68 3.11
CA PRO A 255 -7.79 6.04 3.53
C PRO A 255 -6.28 6.32 3.58
N GLY A 256 -5.42 5.29 3.61
CA GLY A 256 -3.96 5.46 3.52
C GLY A 256 -3.48 5.91 2.15
N ASN A 257 -4.24 5.61 1.10
CA ASN A 257 -3.91 5.87 -0.30
C ASN A 257 -4.62 7.11 -0.87
N VAL A 258 -5.40 7.81 -0.04
CA VAL A 258 -6.00 9.10 -0.36
C VAL A 258 -5.22 10.18 0.37
N TRP A 259 -4.62 11.11 -0.36
CA TRP A 259 -3.83 12.23 0.16
C TRP A 259 -4.56 13.54 -0.02
N ILE A 260 -4.57 14.35 1.03
CA ILE A 260 -5.13 15.71 1.01
C ILE A 260 -3.96 16.69 1.07
N GLU A 261 -3.82 17.48 0.02
CA GLU A 261 -2.79 18.52 -0.09
C GLU A 261 -3.09 19.66 0.89
N ASN A 262 -2.03 20.14 1.55
CA ASN A 262 -2.12 21.26 2.47
C ASN A 262 -2.49 22.54 1.71
N ASN A 263 -3.26 23.42 2.35
CA ASN A 263 -3.70 24.75 1.86
C ASN A 263 -4.71 24.75 0.71
N THR A 264 -4.73 23.74 -0.15
CA THR A 264 -5.66 23.65 -1.30
C THR A 264 -6.81 22.68 -1.08
N ASP A 265 -6.65 21.74 -0.13
CA ASP A 265 -7.53 20.59 0.07
C ASP A 265 -7.71 19.71 -1.19
N ASN A 266 -6.77 19.80 -2.14
CA ASN A 266 -6.75 18.94 -3.33
C ASN A 266 -6.59 17.47 -2.92
N ILE A 267 -7.33 16.59 -3.60
CA ILE A 267 -7.31 15.16 -3.34
C ILE A 267 -6.43 14.47 -4.37
N TYR A 268 -5.49 13.68 -3.89
CA TYR A 268 -4.65 12.80 -4.69
C TYR A 268 -4.88 11.34 -4.29
N ILE A 269 -5.09 10.47 -5.27
CA ILE A 269 -5.17 9.02 -5.07
C ILE A 269 -3.85 8.42 -5.56
N ILE A 270 -3.18 7.69 -4.67
CA ILE A 270 -1.83 7.14 -4.89
C ILE A 270 -1.82 5.63 -4.77
N ASP A 271 -0.69 5.01 -5.14
CA ASP A 271 -0.47 3.57 -5.00
C ASP A 271 -1.36 2.72 -5.91
N TRP A 272 -1.29 3.05 -7.20
CA TRP A 272 -2.04 2.37 -8.27
C TRP A 272 -1.52 0.98 -8.62
N GLU A 273 -0.71 0.33 -7.78
CA GLU A 273 -0.09 -0.96 -8.12
C GLU A 273 -1.09 -2.14 -8.17
N SER A 274 -2.28 -1.97 -7.58
CA SER A 274 -3.34 -2.98 -7.49
C SER A 274 -4.55 -2.73 -8.39
N TYR A 275 -4.44 -1.75 -9.31
CA TYR A 275 -5.54 -1.43 -10.21
C TYR A 275 -5.96 -2.66 -11.05
N GLY A 276 -7.26 -2.77 -11.33
CA GLY A 276 -7.82 -3.92 -12.03
C GLY A 276 -9.33 -3.81 -12.22
N ARG A 277 -9.95 -4.77 -12.90
CA ARG A 277 -11.42 -4.81 -13.04
C ARG A 277 -12.03 -5.49 -11.83
N ARG A 278 -12.92 -4.80 -11.13
CA ARG A 278 -13.66 -5.33 -9.96
C ARG A 278 -15.09 -4.80 -9.95
N SER A 279 -15.92 -5.41 -9.13
CA SER A 279 -17.25 -4.96 -8.80
C SER A 279 -17.20 -3.51 -8.32
N VAL A 280 -18.19 -2.71 -8.72
CA VAL A 280 -18.26 -1.28 -8.35
C VAL A 280 -18.32 -1.05 -6.83
N GLY A 281 -18.72 -2.07 -6.06
CA GLY A 281 -18.75 -2.04 -4.60
C GLY A 281 -17.38 -2.21 -3.93
N TYR A 282 -16.36 -2.69 -4.65
CA TYR A 282 -15.08 -3.06 -4.05
C TYR A 282 -14.31 -1.87 -3.46
N ASP A 283 -14.10 -0.81 -4.24
CA ASP A 283 -13.40 0.39 -3.75
C ASP A 283 -14.20 1.13 -2.66
N TYR A 284 -15.53 1.06 -2.72
CA TYR A 284 -16.39 1.54 -1.63
C TYR A 284 -16.12 0.76 -0.34
N ALA A 285 -16.06 -0.58 -0.41
CA ALA A 285 -15.75 -1.41 0.75
C ALA A 285 -14.33 -1.15 1.30
N ALA A 286 -13.35 -0.94 0.43
CA ALA A 286 -11.99 -0.56 0.82
C ALA A 286 -11.97 0.78 1.59
N LEU A 287 -12.74 1.77 1.15
CA LEU A 287 -12.73 3.12 1.72
C LEU A 287 -13.60 3.26 2.99
N TYR A 288 -14.78 2.66 2.99
CA TYR A 288 -15.82 2.87 4.02
C TYR A 288 -16.00 1.69 4.97
N ARG A 289 -15.72 0.45 4.53
CA ARG A 289 -16.06 -0.75 5.31
C ARG A 289 -14.87 -1.39 6.01
N ASP A 290 -13.70 -0.74 5.92
CA ASP A 290 -12.44 -1.20 6.48
C ASP A 290 -12.01 -2.59 5.95
N LEU A 291 -12.08 -2.83 4.63
CA LEU A 291 -11.67 -4.11 4.01
C LEU A 291 -10.22 -4.54 4.35
N ARG A 292 -9.39 -3.62 4.86
CA ARG A 292 -8.01 -3.89 5.32
C ARG A 292 -7.87 -4.18 6.80
N LYS A 293 -8.97 -4.21 7.56
CA LYS A 293 -8.99 -4.54 8.99
C LYS A 293 -9.82 -5.79 9.24
N LYS A 294 -9.37 -6.59 10.19
CA LYS A 294 -10.04 -7.82 10.62
C LYS A 294 -11.53 -7.63 10.89
N ASP A 295 -11.88 -6.57 11.64
CA ASP A 295 -13.29 -6.28 11.96
C ASP A 295 -14.13 -5.96 10.71
N GLY A 296 -13.56 -5.27 9.73
CA GLY A 296 -14.24 -4.97 8.47
C GLY A 296 -14.49 -6.22 7.64
N ILE A 297 -13.47 -7.09 7.54
CA ILE A 297 -13.56 -8.39 6.88
C ILE A 297 -14.60 -9.27 7.57
N SER A 298 -14.58 -9.36 8.90
CA SER A 298 -15.58 -10.13 9.66
C SER A 298 -17.01 -9.61 9.47
N ARG A 299 -17.21 -8.28 9.34
CA ARG A 299 -18.52 -7.70 9.03
C ARG A 299 -19.01 -8.08 7.64
N LEU A 300 -18.12 -8.09 6.64
CA LEU A 300 -18.44 -8.54 5.28
C LEU A 300 -18.79 -10.02 5.26
N ALA A 301 -17.98 -10.88 5.90
CA ALA A 301 -18.20 -12.33 5.96
C ALA A 301 -19.56 -12.70 6.60
N LYS A 302 -20.01 -11.92 7.59
CA LYS A 302 -21.31 -12.13 8.26
C LYS A 302 -22.53 -11.66 7.47
N SER A 303 -22.30 -10.94 6.37
CA SER A 303 -23.35 -10.38 5.54
C SER A 303 -23.99 -11.43 4.65
N ASN A 304 -25.30 -11.30 4.43
CA ASN A 304 -26.03 -12.14 3.47
C ASN A 304 -26.17 -11.47 2.10
N ALA A 305 -25.58 -10.29 1.90
CA ALA A 305 -25.67 -9.58 0.63
C ALA A 305 -24.74 -10.24 -0.41
N ILE A 306 -25.28 -10.58 -1.57
CA ILE A 306 -24.51 -11.24 -2.64
C ILE A 306 -23.28 -10.43 -3.07
N LEU A 307 -23.40 -9.10 -3.10
CA LEU A 307 -22.30 -8.19 -3.41
C LEU A 307 -21.15 -8.30 -2.40
N ASP A 308 -21.44 -8.58 -1.13
CA ASP A 308 -20.41 -8.74 -0.11
C ASP A 308 -19.64 -10.04 -0.32
N VAL A 309 -20.31 -11.10 -0.77
CA VAL A 309 -19.67 -12.37 -1.16
C VAL A 309 -18.77 -12.16 -2.38
N VAL A 310 -19.24 -11.40 -3.39
CA VAL A 310 -18.40 -11.00 -4.53
C VAL A 310 -17.15 -10.26 -4.08
N ILE A 311 -17.31 -9.25 -3.21
CA ILE A 311 -16.19 -8.44 -2.69
C ILE A 311 -15.20 -9.29 -1.90
N LEU A 312 -15.65 -10.26 -1.10
CA LEU A 312 -14.76 -11.18 -0.37
C LEU A 312 -13.97 -12.08 -1.30
N TYR A 313 -14.56 -12.51 -2.41
CA TYR A 313 -13.88 -13.31 -3.41
C TYR A 313 -12.83 -12.48 -4.15
N GLU A 314 -13.17 -11.26 -4.56
CA GLU A 314 -12.22 -10.30 -5.12
C GLU A 314 -11.07 -9.97 -4.15
N ASP A 315 -11.37 -9.84 -2.85
CA ASP A 315 -10.36 -9.57 -1.83
C ASP A 315 -9.49 -10.79 -1.55
N LEU A 316 -10.02 -12.02 -1.64
CA LEU A 316 -9.21 -13.24 -1.60
C LEU A 316 -8.19 -13.27 -2.74
N ILE A 317 -8.62 -12.94 -3.97
CA ILE A 317 -7.72 -12.80 -5.13
C ILE A 317 -6.66 -11.74 -4.84
N PHE A 318 -7.06 -10.55 -4.41
CA PHE A 318 -6.12 -9.47 -4.05
C PHE A 318 -5.09 -9.91 -3.00
N LYS A 319 -5.52 -10.62 -1.96
CA LYS A 319 -4.64 -11.14 -0.91
C LYS A 319 -3.67 -12.20 -1.43
N LEU A 320 -4.11 -13.03 -2.37
CA LEU A 320 -3.26 -14.02 -3.01
C LEU A 320 -2.29 -13.37 -4.03
N GLU A 321 -2.69 -12.30 -4.72
CA GLU A 321 -1.78 -11.50 -5.55
C GLU A 321 -0.68 -10.86 -4.70
N GLU A 322 -1.03 -10.26 -3.55
CA GLU A 322 -0.06 -9.77 -2.57
C GLU A 322 0.87 -10.91 -2.12
N LEU A 323 0.26 -12.04 -1.74
CA LEU A 323 0.82 -13.39 -1.64
C LEU A 323 2.05 -13.62 -2.52
N VAL A 324 1.72 -13.81 -3.79
CA VAL A 324 2.62 -14.24 -4.87
C VAL A 324 3.66 -13.17 -5.20
N SER A 325 3.38 -11.90 -4.91
CA SER A 325 4.27 -10.79 -5.25
C SER A 325 5.43 -10.59 -4.27
N LEU A 326 5.36 -11.21 -3.10
CA LEU A 326 6.37 -11.12 -2.05
C LEU A 326 7.37 -12.28 -2.16
N PRO A 327 8.66 -12.07 -1.83
CA PRO A 327 9.64 -13.14 -1.87
C PRO A 327 9.48 -14.11 -0.69
N GLU A 328 9.84 -15.36 -0.92
CA GLU A 328 9.92 -16.42 0.10
C GLU A 328 8.61 -16.58 0.89
N ASP A 329 8.67 -16.58 2.22
CA ASP A 329 7.53 -16.78 3.12
C ASP A 329 6.95 -15.46 3.66
N ILE A 330 7.32 -14.32 3.07
CA ILE A 330 6.85 -13.01 3.55
C ILE A 330 5.35 -12.87 3.29
N GLY A 331 4.59 -12.60 4.35
CA GLY A 331 3.15 -12.30 4.26
C GLY A 331 2.23 -13.52 4.36
N SER A 332 2.76 -14.74 4.49
CA SER A 332 1.95 -15.96 4.67
C SER A 332 1.05 -15.90 5.90
N GLY A 333 1.58 -15.46 7.04
CA GLY A 333 0.77 -15.29 8.25
C GLY A 333 -0.36 -14.26 8.11
N ASP A 334 -0.12 -13.16 7.39
CA ASP A 334 -1.15 -12.13 7.12
C ASP A 334 -2.25 -12.70 6.20
N PHE A 335 -1.87 -13.53 5.21
CA PHE A 335 -2.78 -14.23 4.30
C PHE A 335 -3.60 -15.30 5.03
N ASP A 336 -2.95 -16.13 5.85
CA ASP A 336 -3.62 -17.20 6.58
C ASP A 336 -4.60 -16.63 7.63
N ASP A 337 -4.25 -15.54 8.34
CA ASP A 337 -5.19 -14.90 9.27
C ASP A 337 -6.42 -14.35 8.54
N TYR A 338 -6.24 -13.81 7.33
CA TYR A 338 -7.36 -13.39 6.47
C TYR A 338 -8.26 -14.57 6.13
N VAL A 339 -7.71 -15.65 5.55
CA VAL A 339 -8.48 -16.83 5.13
C VAL A 339 -9.23 -17.44 6.31
N ASN A 340 -8.55 -17.63 7.45
CA ASN A 340 -9.16 -18.16 8.67
C ASN A 340 -10.26 -17.25 9.23
N THR A 341 -10.08 -15.92 9.14
CA THR A 341 -11.10 -14.96 9.58
C THR A 341 -12.36 -15.06 8.72
N VAL A 342 -12.22 -15.18 7.41
CA VAL A 342 -13.40 -15.29 6.52
C VAL A 342 -14.08 -16.64 6.74
N LEU A 343 -13.35 -17.75 6.70
CA LEU A 343 -13.92 -19.10 6.91
C LEU A 343 -14.69 -19.24 8.22
N ARG A 344 -14.19 -18.62 9.30
CA ARG A 344 -14.84 -18.70 10.61
C ARG A 344 -16.18 -17.94 10.67
N GLU A 345 -16.28 -16.84 9.93
CA GLU A 345 -17.38 -15.88 10.07
C GLU A 345 -18.38 -15.95 8.92
N ILE A 346 -17.99 -16.56 7.79
CA ILE A 346 -18.84 -16.67 6.61
C ILE A 346 -20.06 -17.53 6.93
N LYS A 347 -21.24 -17.04 6.55
CA LYS A 347 -22.48 -17.77 6.71
C LYS A 347 -22.79 -18.56 5.45
N ASN A 348 -23.36 -19.75 5.64
CA ASN A 348 -24.09 -20.41 4.57
C ASN A 348 -25.30 -19.52 4.23
N VAL A 349 -25.28 -18.88 3.06
CA VAL A 349 -26.41 -18.07 2.55
C VAL A 349 -27.55 -18.98 2.10
#